data_AF-A0A954P704-F1
#
_entry.id   AF-A0A954P704-F1
#
_cell.length_a   1.000
_cell.length_b   1.000
_cell.length_c   1.000
_cell.angle_alpha   90.00
_cell.angle_beta   90.00
_cell.angle_gamma   90.00
#
_symmetry.space_group_name_H-M   'P 1'
#
loop_
_entity.id
_entity.type
_entity.pdbx_description
1 polymer ?
#
loop_
_entity_poly.entity_id
_entity_poly.type
_entity_poly.pdbx_seq_one_letter_code
_entity_poly.pdbx_strand_id
1 'polypeptide(L)'
;MVEMDESRETHVMTRGNYLAPAEKVGARTPAALHPLDPELPKNRLGFAKWLMDRENPLVARVTVNRWWNEIFGHGLVGTLEDFGAQGDPPSHPELLDWLAVEFMDSGWDMKHVLRLMVTSAVYRQSSRVTPELLEKDPANVLYARGPRFRMSAEMIRDNGLAVAGLLSTRMGGKP
;
A
#
# COMPACT_ATOMS: atom_id res chain seq x y z
N MET A 1 22.10 -8.61 -0.45
CA MET A 1 22.77 -7.75 -1.45
C MET A 1 23.72 -6.85 -0.68
N VAL A 2 25.02 -6.98 -0.89
CA VAL A 2 26.08 -6.28 -0.12
C VAL A 2 26.50 -5.04 -0.91
N GLU A 3 26.73 -3.91 -0.23
CA GLU A 3 27.27 -2.71 -0.89
C GLU A 3 28.72 -2.94 -1.32
N MET A 4 29.10 -2.39 -2.47
CA MET A 4 30.47 -2.52 -2.98
C MET A 4 31.42 -1.58 -2.23
N ASP A 5 32.65 -2.03 -2.00
CA ASP A 5 33.69 -1.21 -1.33
C ASP A 5 34.04 0.04 -2.17
N GLU A 6 34.04 -0.08 -3.50
CA GLU A 6 34.18 1.06 -4.42
C GLU A 6 32.88 1.33 -5.17
N SER A 7 32.41 2.58 -5.09
CA SER A 7 31.19 3.00 -5.78
C SER A 7 31.40 3.03 -7.29
N ARG A 8 30.52 2.37 -8.05
CA ARG A 8 30.52 2.44 -9.51
C ARG A 8 30.25 3.87 -10.00
N GLU A 9 31.11 4.36 -10.88
CA GLU A 9 30.87 5.62 -11.57
C GLU A 9 29.63 5.54 -12.46
N THR A 10 28.72 6.50 -12.30
CA THR A 10 27.45 6.58 -13.05
C THR A 10 27.42 7.91 -13.77
N HIS A 11 26.96 7.90 -15.03
CA HIS A 11 26.91 9.09 -15.89
C HIS A 11 25.52 9.28 -16.47
N VAL A 12 25.14 10.53 -16.73
CA VAL A 12 24.01 10.82 -17.62
C VAL A 12 24.41 10.43 -19.04
N MET A 13 23.55 9.71 -19.74
CA MET A 13 23.80 9.31 -21.13
C MET A 13 23.23 10.35 -22.08
N THR A 14 24.05 10.83 -23.02
CA THR A 14 23.62 11.83 -24.00
C THR A 14 22.49 11.25 -24.86
N ARG A 15 21.27 11.79 -24.71
CA ARG A 15 20.06 11.30 -25.40
C ARG A 15 19.82 9.79 -25.21
N GLY A 16 20.23 9.23 -24.06
CA GLY A 16 20.07 7.80 -23.76
C GLY A 16 21.05 6.88 -24.51
N ASN A 17 22.03 7.41 -25.25
CA ASN A 17 23.05 6.59 -25.91
C ASN A 17 24.09 6.11 -24.88
N TYR A 18 24.11 4.80 -24.61
CA TYR A 18 25.02 4.17 -23.65
C TYR A 18 26.51 4.26 -24.03
N LEU A 19 26.84 4.58 -25.30
CA LEU A 19 28.21 4.79 -25.77
C LEU A 19 28.68 6.25 -25.60
N ALA A 20 27.80 7.16 -25.19
CA ALA A 20 28.09 8.59 -25.07
C ALA A 20 27.84 9.09 -23.63
N PRO A 21 28.67 8.67 -22.66
CA PRO A 21 28.59 9.17 -21.30
C PRO A 21 28.89 10.66 -21.25
N ALA A 22 28.03 11.41 -20.55
CA ALA A 22 28.19 12.82 -20.27
C ALA A 22 28.61 13.00 -18.80
N GLU A 23 27.96 13.91 -18.07
CA GLU A 23 28.30 14.27 -16.70
C GLU A 23 28.17 13.10 -15.74
N LYS A 24 29.16 12.97 -14.84
CA LYS A 24 29.12 12.04 -13.72
C LYS A 24 28.06 12.47 -12.72
N VAL A 25 27.25 11.52 -12.26
CA VAL A 25 26.21 11.73 -11.26
C VAL A 25 26.43 10.85 -10.04
N GLY A 26 25.93 11.33 -8.90
CA GLY A 26 25.93 10.58 -7.64
C GLY A 26 24.52 10.28 -7.16
N ALA A 27 24.41 9.43 -6.15
CA ALA A 27 23.14 9.14 -5.50
C ALA A 27 22.51 10.42 -4.91
N ARG A 28 21.25 10.67 -5.29
CA ARG A 28 20.43 11.81 -4.84
C ARG A 28 18.97 11.38 -4.76
N THR A 29 18.18 12.15 -4.03
CA THR A 29 16.72 12.00 -3.96
C THR A 29 16.04 12.97 -4.94
N PRO A 30 14.79 12.71 -5.37
CA PRO A 30 14.05 13.62 -6.24
C PRO A 30 13.87 15.00 -5.60
N ALA A 31 14.19 16.07 -6.31
CA ALA A 31 14.12 17.44 -5.79
C ALA A 31 12.70 17.95 -5.50
N ALA A 32 11.67 17.25 -6.02
CA ALA A 32 10.27 17.56 -5.74
C ALA A 32 9.80 17.06 -4.36
N LEU A 33 10.61 16.24 -3.69
CA LEU A 33 10.35 15.71 -2.35
C LEU A 33 11.30 16.34 -1.34
N HIS A 34 11.15 15.98 -0.06
CA HIS A 34 12.01 16.46 1.01
C HIS A 34 13.49 16.10 0.74
N PRO A 35 14.44 16.97 1.15
CA PRO A 35 15.85 16.74 0.92
C PRO A 35 16.38 15.53 1.71
N LEU A 36 17.42 14.89 1.19
CA LEU A 36 18.17 13.89 1.95
C LEU A 36 19.00 14.59 3.03
N ASP A 37 18.85 14.16 4.29
CA ASP A 37 19.68 14.61 5.41
C ASP A 37 21.18 14.36 5.09
N PRO A 38 22.04 15.40 5.12
CA PRO A 38 23.47 15.28 4.89
C PRO A 38 24.19 14.27 5.79
N GLU A 39 23.67 14.03 6.99
CA GLU A 39 24.24 13.07 7.96
C GLU A 39 23.95 11.61 7.59
N LEU A 40 22.99 11.38 6.68
CA LEU A 40 22.68 10.03 6.22
C LEU A 40 23.65 9.57 5.12
N PRO A 41 24.08 8.29 5.18
CA PRO A 41 24.96 7.75 4.15
C PRO A 41 24.23 7.70 2.80
N LYS A 42 24.92 8.05 1.72
CA LYS A 42 24.36 8.00 0.35
C LYS A 42 24.37 6.59 -0.23
N ASN A 43 23.79 5.66 0.52
CA ASN A 43 23.64 4.25 0.18
C ASN A 43 22.21 3.78 0.49
N ARG A 44 21.93 2.47 0.37
CA ARG A 44 20.60 1.92 0.63
C ARG A 44 20.05 2.23 2.01
N LEU A 45 20.88 2.28 3.04
CA LEU A 45 20.43 2.55 4.41
C LEU A 45 19.96 3.99 4.55
N GLY A 46 20.71 4.96 4.02
CA GLY A 46 20.26 6.36 4.04
C GLY A 46 19.03 6.58 3.17
N PHE A 47 18.94 5.90 2.02
CA PHE A 47 17.72 5.94 1.20
C PHE A 47 16.51 5.36 1.93
N ALA A 48 16.66 4.23 2.63
CA ALA A 48 15.57 3.64 3.41
C ALA A 48 15.11 4.56 4.55
N LYS A 49 16.04 5.21 5.25
CA LYS A 49 15.71 6.21 6.28
C LYS A 49 14.99 7.43 5.69
N TRP A 50 15.46 7.94 4.56
CA TRP A 50 14.80 9.05 3.85
C TRP A 50 13.40 8.67 3.33
N LEU A 51 13.24 7.44 2.84
CA LEU A 51 11.97 6.94 2.33
C LEU A 51 10.92 6.81 3.44
N MET A 52 11.33 6.31 4.60
CA MET A 52 10.48 6.14 5.79
C MET A 52 10.42 7.40 6.67
N ASP A 53 10.98 8.52 6.21
CA ASP A 53 10.94 9.78 6.93
C ASP A 53 9.51 10.33 6.98
N ARG A 54 9.18 11.02 8.06
CA ARG A 54 7.85 11.58 8.30
C ARG A 54 7.52 12.73 7.34
N GLU A 55 8.54 13.38 6.80
CA GLU A 55 8.42 14.40 5.75
C GLU A 55 8.09 13.77 4.39
N ASN A 56 8.17 12.44 4.24
CA ASN A 56 7.72 11.76 3.03
C ASN A 56 6.18 11.64 3.03
N PRO A 57 5.47 12.33 2.13
CA PRO A 57 4.01 12.35 2.15
C PRO A 57 3.38 11.07 1.58
N LEU A 58 4.14 10.22 0.87
CA LEU A 58 3.56 9.17 0.02
C LEU A 58 3.53 7.80 0.68
N VAL A 59 4.61 7.40 1.35
CA VAL A 59 4.82 6.00 1.75
C VAL A 59 3.69 5.48 2.63
N ALA A 60 3.33 6.25 3.67
CA ALA A 60 2.24 5.88 4.56
C ALA A 60 0.89 5.85 3.83
N ARG A 61 0.56 6.89 3.05
CA ARG A 61 -0.70 6.99 2.28
C ARG A 61 -0.88 5.83 1.30
N VAL A 62 0.16 5.53 0.51
CA VAL A 62 0.15 4.44 -0.46
C VAL A 62 -0.05 3.09 0.25
N THR A 63 0.66 2.89 1.35
CA THR A 63 0.62 1.63 2.11
C THR A 63 -0.77 1.39 2.73
N VAL A 64 -1.33 2.38 3.44
CA VAL A 64 -2.65 2.23 4.05
C VAL A 64 -3.76 2.12 2.99
N ASN A 65 -3.63 2.79 1.84
CA ASN A 65 -4.59 2.65 0.74
C ASN A 65 -4.57 1.24 0.12
N ARG A 66 -3.40 0.62 -0.01
CA ARG A 66 -3.29 -0.77 -0.46
C ARG A 66 -3.98 -1.72 0.51
N TRP A 67 -3.72 -1.58 1.81
CA TRP A 67 -4.41 -2.40 2.82
C TRP A 67 -5.92 -2.17 2.82
N TRP A 68 -6.33 -0.91 2.66
CA TRP A 68 -7.74 -0.55 2.54
C TRP A 68 -8.37 -1.25 1.33
N ASN A 69 -7.72 -1.22 0.17
CA ASN A 69 -8.19 -1.91 -1.02
C ASN A 69 -8.32 -3.43 -0.82
N GLU A 70 -7.32 -4.07 -0.21
CA GLU A 70 -7.36 -5.51 0.07
C GLU A 70 -8.52 -5.90 1.00
N ILE A 71 -8.82 -5.05 2.00
CA ILE A 71 -9.88 -5.32 3.00
C ILE A 71 -11.27 -4.98 2.46
N PHE A 72 -11.39 -3.88 1.73
CA PHE A 72 -12.68 -3.30 1.31
C PHE A 72 -12.97 -3.46 -0.18
N GLY A 73 -12.07 -4.07 -0.95
CA GLY A 73 -12.21 -4.35 -2.39
C GLY A 73 -12.05 -3.13 -3.31
N HIS A 74 -12.05 -1.93 -2.75
CA HIS A 74 -11.79 -0.67 -3.45
C HIS A 74 -10.87 0.20 -2.59
N GLY A 75 -9.97 0.96 -3.22
CA GLY A 75 -9.06 1.84 -2.51
C GLY A 75 -9.74 3.17 -2.18
N LEU A 76 -9.23 3.89 -1.19
CA LEU A 76 -9.59 5.30 -1.02
C LEU A 76 -9.17 6.11 -2.25
N VAL A 77 -7.99 5.78 -2.80
CA VAL A 77 -7.55 6.11 -4.16
C VAL A 77 -7.71 4.86 -5.02
N GLY A 78 -8.50 4.96 -6.11
CA GLY A 78 -8.79 3.82 -7.00
C GLY A 78 -7.57 3.31 -7.75
N THR A 79 -6.67 4.20 -8.15
CA THR A 79 -5.40 3.90 -8.82
C THR A 79 -4.29 3.54 -7.82
N LEU A 80 -4.19 2.26 -7.45
CA LEU A 80 -3.21 1.80 -6.46
C LEU A 80 -1.73 2.07 -6.82
N GLU A 81 -1.43 2.17 -8.11
CA GLU A 81 -0.06 2.36 -8.63
C GLU A 81 0.25 3.81 -8.99
N ASP A 82 -0.73 4.73 -8.89
CA ASP A 82 -0.53 6.14 -9.23
C ASP A 82 -1.23 7.06 -8.22
N PHE A 83 -0.43 7.75 -7.42
CA PHE A 83 -0.83 8.80 -6.47
C PHE A 83 -0.48 10.21 -6.99
N GLY A 84 -0.04 10.32 -8.24
CA GLY A 84 0.29 11.56 -8.92
C GLY A 84 -0.89 12.16 -9.69
N ALA A 85 -0.58 13.08 -10.60
CA ALA A 85 -1.59 13.86 -11.31
C ALA A 85 -2.44 13.05 -12.31
N GLN A 86 -2.03 11.81 -12.63
CA GLN A 86 -2.80 10.90 -13.49
C GLN A 86 -3.61 9.87 -12.69
N GLY A 87 -3.45 9.83 -11.36
CA GLY A 87 -4.23 9.01 -10.47
C GLY A 87 -5.61 9.60 -10.14
N ASP A 88 -6.50 8.75 -9.63
CA ASP A 88 -7.79 9.19 -9.13
C ASP A 88 -7.62 10.03 -7.86
N PRO A 89 -8.42 11.09 -7.65
CA PRO A 89 -8.45 11.77 -6.37
C PRO A 89 -8.98 10.82 -5.28
N PRO A 90 -8.50 10.96 -4.03
CA PRO A 90 -9.03 10.16 -2.93
C PRO A 90 -10.52 10.45 -2.71
N SER A 91 -11.33 9.40 -2.64
CA SER A 91 -12.75 9.48 -2.29
C SER A 91 -12.98 10.07 -0.89
N HIS A 92 -12.08 9.76 0.05
CA HIS A 92 -12.12 10.24 1.43
C HIS A 92 -10.72 10.74 1.85
N PRO A 93 -10.33 11.97 1.46
CA PRO A 93 -8.98 12.49 1.69
C PRO A 93 -8.63 12.56 3.18
N GLU A 94 -9.55 13.05 4.02
CA GLU A 94 -9.31 13.18 5.46
C GLU A 94 -9.09 11.83 6.15
N LEU A 95 -9.81 10.79 5.71
CA LEU A 95 -9.63 9.42 6.23
C LEU A 95 -8.28 8.84 5.81
N LEU A 96 -7.88 9.06 4.55
CA LEU A 96 -6.58 8.61 4.05
C LEU A 96 -5.44 9.28 4.83
N ASP A 97 -5.53 10.59 5.03
CA ASP A 97 -4.55 11.37 5.78
C ASP A 97 -4.50 10.92 7.24
N TRP A 98 -5.66 10.73 7.87
CA TRP A 98 -5.73 10.26 9.25
C TRP A 98 -5.10 8.88 9.42
N LEU A 99 -5.40 7.92 8.55
CA LEU A 99 -4.80 6.58 8.59
C LEU A 99 -3.28 6.62 8.35
N ALA A 100 -2.82 7.47 7.44
CA ALA A 100 -1.39 7.62 7.15
C ALA A 100 -0.63 8.21 8.35
N VAL A 101 -1.19 9.24 8.99
CA VAL A 101 -0.64 9.82 10.22
C VAL A 101 -0.63 8.78 11.34
N GLU A 102 -1.76 8.11 11.59
CA GLU A 102 -1.85 7.06 12.62
C GLU A 102 -0.82 5.94 12.40
N PHE A 103 -0.58 5.56 11.14
CA PHE A 103 0.42 4.56 10.81
C PHE A 103 1.83 5.02 11.18
N MET A 104 2.19 6.28 10.90
CA MET A 104 3.49 6.83 11.30
C MET A 104 3.61 7.01 12.82
N ASP A 105 2.56 7.53 13.47
CA ASP A 105 2.51 7.86 14.89
C ASP A 105 2.55 6.62 15.80
N SER A 106 1.97 5.52 15.35
CA SER A 106 2.08 4.22 16.01
C SER A 106 3.47 3.55 15.87
N GLY A 107 4.43 4.23 15.22
CA GLY A 107 5.76 3.69 14.98
C GLY A 107 5.80 2.66 13.85
N TRP A 108 4.97 2.86 12.82
CA TRP A 108 4.82 1.95 11.69
C TRP A 108 4.26 0.57 12.08
N ASP A 109 3.36 0.52 13.07
CA ASP A 109 2.70 -0.73 13.48
C ASP A 109 1.57 -1.11 12.51
N MET A 110 1.88 -2.02 11.59
CA MET A 110 0.92 -2.59 10.65
C MET A 110 -0.27 -3.26 11.35
N LYS A 111 -0.05 -4.01 12.44
CA LYS A 111 -1.13 -4.76 13.10
C LYS A 111 -2.12 -3.82 13.77
N HIS A 112 -1.64 -2.71 14.28
CA HIS A 112 -2.47 -1.65 14.85
C HIS A 112 -3.42 -1.06 13.80
N VAL A 113 -2.90 -0.62 12.65
CA VAL A 113 -3.71 -0.04 11.58
C VAL A 113 -4.69 -1.05 10.99
N LEU A 114 -4.25 -2.29 10.76
CA LEU A 114 -5.14 -3.36 10.29
C LEU A 114 -6.26 -3.63 11.30
N ARG A 115 -5.97 -3.62 12.61
CA ARG A 115 -7.01 -3.76 13.64
C ARG A 115 -8.02 -2.62 13.58
N LEU A 116 -7.58 -1.37 13.42
CA LEU A 116 -8.48 -0.22 13.26
C LEU A 116 -9.43 -0.41 12.07
N MET A 117 -8.90 -0.85 10.92
CA MET A 117 -9.71 -1.12 9.73
C MET A 117 -10.74 -2.23 9.97
N VAL A 118 -10.33 -3.41 10.46
CA VAL A 118 -11.24 -4.58 10.61
C VAL A 118 -12.19 -4.49 11.80
N THR A 119 -11.98 -3.55 12.72
CA THR A 119 -12.92 -3.30 13.83
C THR A 119 -13.84 -2.10 13.56
N SER A 120 -13.65 -1.41 12.43
CA SER A 120 -14.43 -0.24 12.03
C SER A 120 -15.93 -0.56 11.82
N ALA A 121 -16.77 0.48 11.84
CA ALA A 121 -18.17 0.35 11.46
C ALA A 121 -18.31 -0.05 9.98
N VAL A 122 -17.43 0.45 9.11
CA VAL A 122 -17.40 0.15 7.67
C VAL A 122 -17.19 -1.34 7.42
N TYR A 123 -16.23 -1.97 8.12
CA TYR A 123 -15.96 -3.41 7.97
C TYR A 123 -17.13 -4.28 8.41
N ARG A 124 -17.91 -3.83 9.39
CA ARG A 124 -19.05 -4.57 9.93
C ARG A 124 -20.36 -4.37 9.17
N GLN A 125 -20.35 -3.58 8.08
CA GLN A 125 -21.55 -3.37 7.27
C GLN A 125 -22.01 -4.67 6.58
N SER A 126 -23.31 -4.79 6.37
CA SER A 126 -23.88 -5.88 5.58
C SER A 126 -23.46 -5.75 4.12
N SER A 127 -23.14 -6.87 3.47
CA SER A 127 -22.89 -6.93 2.02
C SER A 127 -24.17 -6.99 1.17
N ARG A 128 -25.35 -6.78 1.77
CA ARG A 128 -26.64 -6.79 1.06
C ARG A 128 -26.73 -5.60 0.11
N VAL A 129 -26.92 -5.90 -1.18
CA VAL A 129 -27.12 -4.88 -2.23
C VAL A 129 -28.61 -4.66 -2.44
N THR A 130 -29.09 -3.42 -2.34
CA THR A 130 -30.44 -3.03 -2.77
C THR A 130 -30.36 -2.28 -4.11
N PRO A 131 -31.44 -2.24 -4.91
CA PRO A 131 -31.45 -1.50 -6.17
C PRO A 131 -31.05 -0.03 -6.00
N GLU A 132 -31.51 0.62 -4.92
CA GLU A 132 -31.23 2.03 -4.65
C GLU A 132 -29.76 2.29 -4.33
N LEU A 133 -29.11 1.38 -3.59
CA LEU A 133 -27.67 1.46 -3.30
C LEU A 133 -26.84 1.20 -4.56
N LEU A 134 -27.29 0.29 -5.41
CA LEU A 134 -26.61 -0.03 -6.66
C LEU A 134 -26.70 1.12 -7.66
N GLU A 135 -27.86 1.79 -7.75
CA GLU A 135 -28.06 2.96 -8.61
C GLU A 135 -27.19 4.15 -8.20
N LYS A 136 -27.09 4.40 -6.88
CA LYS A 136 -26.32 5.53 -6.35
C LYS A 136 -24.81 5.32 -6.38
N ASP A 137 -24.36 4.11 -6.05
CA ASP A 137 -22.93 3.78 -5.97
C ASP A 137 -22.68 2.34 -6.45
N PRO A 138 -22.61 2.13 -7.78
CA PRO A 138 -22.38 0.82 -8.36
C PRO A 138 -21.06 0.18 -7.92
N ALA A 139 -20.01 1.00 -7.81
CA ALA A 139 -18.65 0.57 -7.50
C ALA A 139 -18.34 0.48 -5.99
N ASN A 140 -19.27 0.91 -5.13
CA ASN A 140 -19.10 0.96 -3.68
C ASN A 140 -17.95 1.87 -3.22
N VAL A 141 -17.71 2.98 -3.95
CA VAL A 141 -16.66 3.96 -3.66
C VAL A 141 -16.93 4.69 -2.33
N LEU A 142 -18.21 4.83 -1.96
CA LEU A 142 -18.66 5.48 -0.74
C LEU A 142 -18.75 4.52 0.46
N TYR A 143 -18.42 3.23 0.25
CA TYR A 143 -18.48 2.20 1.30
C TYR A 143 -19.84 2.17 2.03
N ALA A 144 -20.93 2.24 1.27
CA ALA A 144 -22.30 2.19 1.79
C ALA A 144 -22.78 0.76 2.11
N ARG A 145 -21.98 -0.24 1.70
CA ARG A 145 -22.20 -1.66 1.98
C ARG A 145 -20.86 -2.38 2.15
N GLY A 146 -20.90 -3.54 2.79
CA GLY A 146 -19.75 -4.43 2.90
C GLY A 146 -19.31 -4.97 1.52
N PRO A 147 -18.01 -5.21 1.30
CA PRO A 147 -17.50 -5.75 0.05
C PRO A 147 -18.01 -7.16 -0.23
N ARG A 148 -18.05 -7.53 -1.51
CA ARG A 148 -18.37 -8.89 -1.97
C ARG A 148 -17.16 -9.47 -2.69
N PHE A 149 -16.51 -10.43 -2.05
CA PHE A 149 -15.37 -11.13 -2.64
C PHE A 149 -15.81 -12.45 -3.24
N ARG A 150 -15.18 -12.83 -4.35
CA ARG A 150 -15.23 -14.20 -4.83
C ARG A 150 -14.36 -15.05 -3.92
N MET A 151 -14.93 -16.13 -3.37
CA MET A 151 -14.14 -17.09 -2.60
C MET A 151 -13.10 -17.77 -3.49
N SER A 152 -11.88 -17.91 -2.99
CA SER A 152 -10.85 -18.72 -3.63
C SER A 152 -11.21 -20.21 -3.59
N ALA A 153 -10.51 -21.03 -4.37
CA ALA A 153 -10.73 -22.49 -4.36
C ALA A 153 -10.52 -23.09 -2.96
N GLU A 154 -9.52 -22.60 -2.24
CA GLU A 154 -9.19 -22.96 -0.87
C GLU A 154 -10.31 -22.57 0.09
N MET A 155 -10.82 -21.33 -0.01
CA MET A 155 -11.95 -20.87 0.81
C MET A 155 -13.22 -21.70 0.57
N ILE A 156 -13.51 -22.06 -0.69
CA ILE A 156 -14.65 -22.91 -1.04
C ILE A 156 -14.50 -24.30 -0.41
N ARG A 157 -13.32 -24.91 -0.55
CA ARG A 157 -13.01 -26.22 0.04
C ARG A 157 -13.15 -26.18 1.56
N ASP A 158 -12.51 -25.21 2.20
CA ASP A 158 -12.47 -25.11 3.66
C ASP A 158 -13.85 -24.78 4.22
N ASN A 159 -14.66 -23.98 3.53
CA ASN A 159 -16.06 -23.77 3.87
C ASN A 159 -16.86 -25.08 3.81
N GLY A 160 -16.70 -25.87 2.74
CA GLY A 160 -17.34 -27.17 2.62
C GLY A 160 -16.93 -28.14 3.74
N LEU A 161 -15.63 -28.19 4.07
CA LEU A 161 -15.12 -28.98 5.19
C LEU A 161 -15.64 -28.50 6.55
N ALA A 162 -15.72 -27.18 6.76
CA ALA A 162 -16.21 -26.60 8.01
C ALA A 162 -17.70 -26.93 8.23
N VAL A 163 -18.53 -26.73 7.21
CA VAL A 163 -19.98 -27.01 7.26
C VAL A 163 -20.24 -28.51 7.46
N ALA A 164 -19.42 -29.37 6.85
CA ALA A 164 -19.50 -30.83 7.05
C ALA A 164 -18.92 -31.32 8.38
N GLY A 165 -18.30 -30.45 9.19
CA GLY A 165 -17.61 -30.84 10.43
C GLY A 165 -16.33 -31.65 10.22
N LEU A 166 -15.75 -31.61 9.02
CA LEU A 166 -14.54 -32.33 8.62
C LEU A 166 -13.27 -31.47 8.62
N LEU A 167 -13.40 -30.16 8.86
CA LEU A 167 -12.26 -29.27 8.90
C LEU A 167 -11.38 -29.56 10.12
N SER A 168 -10.13 -29.96 9.87
CA SER A 168 -9.12 -30.10 10.92
C SER A 168 -8.42 -28.77 11.18
N THR A 169 -8.42 -28.33 12.44
CA THR A 169 -7.71 -27.11 12.89
C THR A 169 -6.30 -27.39 13.41
N ARG A 170 -5.81 -28.64 13.30
CA ARG A 170 -4.48 -29.02 13.78
C ARG A 170 -3.41 -28.37 12.91
N MET A 171 -2.55 -27.54 13.51
CA MET A 171 -1.36 -27.01 12.86
C MET A 171 -0.31 -28.11 12.67
N GLY A 172 0.34 -28.15 11.49
CA GLY A 172 1.36 -29.14 11.15
C GLY A 172 0.76 -30.49 10.71
N GLY A 173 0.25 -30.54 9.48
CA GLY A 173 -0.15 -31.78 8.81
C GLY A 173 1.05 -32.55 8.23
N LYS A 174 0.82 -33.80 7.78
CA LYS A 174 1.81 -34.48 6.93
C LYS A 174 1.99 -33.66 5.63
N PRO A 175 3.25 -33.50 5.14
CA PRO A 175 3.51 -32.83 3.87
C PRO A 175 2.82 -33.55 2.71
#